data_AF-A0A956QUC0-F1
#
_entry.id   AF-A0A956QUC0-F1
#
_cell.length_a   1.000
_cell.length_b   1.000
_cell.length_c   1.000
_cell.angle_alpha   90.00
_cell.angle_beta   90.00
_cell.angle_gamma   90.00
#
_symmetry.space_group_name_H-M   'P 1'
#
loop_
_entity.id
_entity.type
_entity.pdbx_description
1 polymer ?
#
loop_
_entity_poly.entity_id
_entity_poly.type
_entity_poly.pdbx_seq_one_letter_code
_entity_poly.pdbx_strand_id
1 'polypeptide(L)'
;MRRFGEDGRNDELIRKYGYKGTEEVLELLDKNADLQESLGVAAHLIHGSSEGRFTVRYAVRDLTKDEIESVGYEHAFFDQLSGDFDIEGWSSGFRTTSRGEEIYYIADPAVALWRAGSGGAP
;
A
#
# COMPACT_ATOMS: atom_id res chain seq x y z
N MET A 1 -0.85 -6.52 -10.40
CA MET A 1 -1.03 -5.06 -10.19
C MET A 1 0.00 -4.37 -11.05
N ARG A 2 -0.41 -3.40 -11.89
CA ARG A 2 0.44 -2.79 -12.95
C ARG A 2 0.52 -1.26 -12.87
N ARG A 3 -0.22 -0.67 -11.95
CA ARG A 3 -0.44 0.77 -11.79
C ARG A 3 -0.88 1.03 -10.36
N PHE A 4 -0.62 2.24 -9.88
CA PHE A 4 -1.04 2.78 -8.59
C PHE A 4 -2.40 3.48 -8.68
N GLY A 5 -2.67 4.15 -9.81
CA GLY A 5 -3.92 4.83 -10.07
C GLY A 5 -5.00 3.95 -10.72
N GLU A 6 -6.26 4.35 -10.55
CA GLU A 6 -7.41 3.70 -11.18
C GLU A 6 -7.40 3.87 -12.72
N ASP A 7 -6.99 5.05 -13.18
CA ASP A 7 -6.82 5.42 -14.58
C ASP A 7 -5.41 5.98 -14.83
N GLY A 8 -5.10 6.29 -16.10
CA GLY A 8 -3.77 6.76 -16.49
C GLY A 8 -3.39 8.12 -15.87
N ARG A 9 -4.35 9.05 -15.76
CA ARG A 9 -4.07 10.39 -15.23
C ARG A 9 -3.77 10.34 -13.73
N ASN A 10 -4.55 9.57 -12.99
CA ASN A 10 -4.34 9.37 -11.57
C ASN A 10 -3.02 8.60 -11.30
N ASP A 11 -2.69 7.61 -12.13
CA ASP A 11 -1.43 6.87 -12.03
C ASP A 11 -0.21 7.78 -12.23
N GLU A 12 -0.25 8.65 -13.24
CA GLU A 12 0.79 9.64 -13.51
C GLU A 12 1.01 10.59 -12.32
N LEU A 13 -0.08 11.10 -11.73
CA LEU A 13 0.00 12.00 -10.58
C LEU A 13 0.55 11.29 -9.34
N ILE A 14 0.14 10.04 -9.09
CA ILE A 14 0.66 9.26 -7.96
C ILE A 14 2.16 9.01 -8.14
N ARG A 15 2.59 8.64 -9.35
CA ARG A 15 4.02 8.45 -9.68
C ARG A 15 4.83 9.73 -9.53
N LYS A 16 4.24 10.88 -9.88
CA LYS A 16 4.90 12.19 -9.81
C LYS A 16 5.10 12.65 -8.36
N TYR A 17 4.09 12.47 -7.50
CA TYR A 17 4.09 13.07 -6.17
C TYR A 17 4.45 12.09 -5.05
N GLY A 18 4.07 10.82 -5.18
CA GLY A 18 4.36 9.77 -4.20
C GLY A 18 3.61 9.93 -2.87
N TYR A 19 3.66 8.87 -2.06
CA TYR A 19 3.13 8.78 -0.72
C TYR A 19 4.16 9.28 0.30
N LYS A 20 4.04 10.55 0.71
CA LYS A 20 5.09 11.25 1.47
C LYS A 20 4.65 11.84 2.81
N GLY A 21 3.47 11.44 3.29
CA GLY A 21 2.89 11.97 4.51
C GLY A 21 2.08 13.23 4.28
N THR A 22 1.26 13.56 5.28
CA THR A 22 0.24 14.59 5.17
C THR A 22 0.84 15.98 4.90
N GLU A 23 1.87 16.36 5.66
CA GLU A 23 2.50 17.68 5.55
C GLU A 23 3.11 17.92 4.17
N GLU A 24 3.94 16.99 3.67
CA GLU A 24 4.57 17.13 2.36
C GLU A 24 3.54 17.13 1.22
N VAL A 25 2.50 16.30 1.30
CA VAL A 25 1.45 16.28 0.27
C VAL A 25 0.64 17.58 0.27
N LEU A 26 0.35 18.18 1.43
CA LEU A 26 -0.31 19.48 1.50
C LEU A 26 0.57 20.59 0.91
N GLU A 27 1.88 20.58 1.18
CA GLU A 27 2.80 21.51 0.54
C GLU A 27 2.87 21.35 -0.98
N LEU A 28 2.86 20.10 -1.47
CA LEU A 28 2.85 19.80 -2.90
C LEU A 28 1.54 20.26 -3.53
N LEU A 29 0.41 20.09 -2.84
CA LEU A 29 -0.90 20.57 -3.27
C LEU A 29 -0.91 22.09 -3.42
N ASP A 30 -0.37 22.84 -2.46
CA ASP A 30 -0.32 24.30 -2.52
C ASP A 30 0.56 24.81 -3.68
N LYS A 31 1.63 24.08 -4.02
CA LYS A 31 2.64 24.48 -5.01
C LYS A 31 2.31 24.05 -6.45
N ASN A 32 1.41 23.09 -6.66
CA ASN A 32 1.22 22.47 -7.98
C ASN A 32 -0.23 22.44 -8.45
N ALA A 33 -0.53 23.20 -9.51
CA ALA A 33 -1.88 23.34 -10.07
C ALA A 33 -2.49 22.00 -10.53
N ASP A 34 -1.68 21.10 -11.09
CA ASP A 34 -2.14 19.81 -11.59
C ASP A 34 -2.60 18.85 -10.47
N LEU A 35 -2.11 19.04 -9.24
CA LEU A 35 -2.60 18.35 -8.04
C LEU A 35 -3.81 19.07 -7.42
N GLN A 36 -3.87 20.41 -7.51
CA GLN A 36 -5.05 21.21 -7.09
C GLN A 36 -6.29 20.87 -7.90
N GLU A 37 -6.12 20.61 -9.19
CA GLU A 37 -7.17 20.14 -10.10
C GLU A 37 -7.58 18.67 -9.82
N SER A 38 -6.82 17.94 -8.99
CA SER A 38 -7.06 16.53 -8.65
C SER A 38 -7.02 16.29 -7.13
N LEU A 39 -7.94 16.94 -6.41
CA LEU A 39 -8.07 16.80 -4.95
C LEU A 39 -8.29 15.35 -4.50
N GLY A 40 -8.90 14.52 -5.35
CA GLY A 40 -9.05 13.08 -5.09
C GLY A 40 -7.71 12.36 -5.00
N VAL A 41 -6.75 12.69 -5.87
CA VAL A 41 -5.39 12.14 -5.81
C VAL A 41 -4.64 12.69 -4.60
N ALA A 42 -4.77 13.99 -4.29
CA ALA A 42 -4.17 14.54 -3.07
C ALA A 42 -4.64 13.82 -1.81
N ALA A 43 -5.95 13.60 -1.67
CA ALA A 43 -6.52 12.82 -0.57
C ALA A 43 -6.02 11.37 -0.56
N HIS A 44 -5.91 10.73 -1.73
CA HIS A 44 -5.39 9.37 -1.87
C HIS A 44 -3.93 9.25 -1.41
N LEU A 45 -3.08 10.21 -1.77
CA LEU A 45 -1.68 10.26 -1.35
C LEU A 45 -1.55 10.43 0.16
N ILE A 46 -2.37 11.29 0.78
CA ILE A 46 -2.42 11.45 2.23
C ILE A 46 -2.84 10.14 2.90
N HIS A 47 -3.95 9.53 2.47
CA HIS A 47 -4.46 8.30 3.08
C HIS A 47 -3.54 7.09 2.87
N GLY A 48 -2.86 7.01 1.72
CA GLY A 48 -1.89 5.95 1.43
C GLY A 48 -0.54 6.14 2.13
N SER A 49 -0.28 7.31 2.70
CA SER A 49 0.97 7.56 3.43
C SER A 49 0.94 6.92 4.81
N SER A 50 2.05 6.29 5.19
CA SER A 50 2.14 5.61 6.49
C SER A 50 2.36 6.58 7.66
N GLU A 51 2.70 7.84 7.38
CA GLU A 51 3.14 8.82 8.38
C GLU A 51 4.35 8.33 9.20
N GLY A 52 5.21 7.49 8.60
CA GLY A 52 6.37 6.90 9.26
C GLY A 52 6.03 5.86 10.33
N ARG A 53 4.76 5.46 10.46
CA ARG A 53 4.29 4.52 11.51
C ARG A 53 4.53 3.06 11.16
N PHE A 54 4.59 2.75 9.87
CA PHE A 54 4.84 1.42 9.34
C PHE A 54 5.43 1.51 7.94
N THR A 55 6.03 0.41 7.50
CA THR A 55 6.54 0.26 6.14
C THR A 55 5.46 -0.35 5.25
N VAL A 56 5.20 0.26 4.10
CA VAL A 56 4.42 -0.35 3.02
C VAL A 56 5.38 -0.97 2.03
N ARG A 57 5.30 -2.28 1.84
CA ARG A 57 6.14 -3.01 0.88
C ARG A 57 5.30 -3.63 -0.21
N TYR A 58 5.62 -3.34 -1.46
CA TYR A 58 4.98 -3.94 -2.63
C TYR A 58 5.83 -5.08 -3.15
N ALA A 59 5.23 -6.27 -3.15
CA ALA A 59 5.77 -7.46 -3.77
C ALA A 59 4.91 -7.82 -4.98
N VAL A 60 5.25 -7.27 -6.15
CA VAL A 60 4.48 -7.45 -7.40
C VAL A 60 5.43 -7.75 -8.55
N ARG A 61 4.91 -8.40 -9.60
CA ARG A 61 5.72 -8.79 -10.77
C ARG A 61 5.82 -7.73 -11.86
N ASP A 62 4.79 -6.88 -11.98
CA ASP A 62 4.60 -6.02 -13.15
C ASP A 62 4.98 -4.55 -12.90
N LEU A 63 5.55 -4.21 -11.74
CA LEU A 63 6.12 -2.89 -11.45
C LEU A 63 7.59 -3.07 -11.08
N THR A 64 8.44 -2.20 -11.62
CA THR A 64 9.87 -2.22 -11.30
C THR A 64 10.13 -1.67 -9.90
N LYS A 65 11.30 -2.02 -9.37
CA LYS A 65 11.80 -1.48 -8.10
C LYS A 65 11.78 0.05 -8.09
N ASP A 66 12.31 0.68 -9.13
CA ASP A 66 12.43 2.13 -9.22
C ASP A 66 11.06 2.81 -9.23
N GLU A 67 10.06 2.22 -9.91
CA GLU A 67 8.69 2.74 -9.90
C GLU A 67 8.06 2.69 -8.50
N ILE A 68 8.25 1.59 -7.77
CA ILE A 68 7.70 1.44 -6.41
C ILE A 68 8.39 2.37 -5.42
N GLU A 69 9.72 2.45 -5.48
CA GLU A 69 10.49 3.30 -4.58
C GLU A 69 10.27 4.79 -4.88
N SER A 70 10.00 5.16 -6.15
CA SER A 70 9.69 6.55 -6.52
C SER A 70 8.42 7.09 -5.85
N VAL A 71 7.47 6.21 -5.50
CA VAL A 71 6.25 6.61 -4.80
C VAL A 71 6.36 6.53 -3.27
N GLY A 72 7.54 6.23 -2.72
CA GLY A 72 7.75 6.18 -1.27
C GLY A 72 7.39 4.85 -0.60
N TYR A 73 7.14 3.79 -1.38
CA TYR A 73 6.98 2.43 -0.86
C TYR A 73 8.25 1.61 -1.04
N GLU A 74 8.40 0.55 -0.26
CA GLU A 74 9.51 -0.39 -0.44
C GLU A 74 9.16 -1.47 -1.47
N HIS A 75 10.18 -1.92 -2.20
CA HIS A 75 10.05 -3.05 -3.11
C HIS A 75 10.47 -4.37 -2.46
N ALA A 76 9.73 -5.45 -2.74
CA ALA A 76 10.17 -6.83 -2.55
C ALA A 76 9.96 -7.64 -3.84
N PHE A 77 10.82 -8.64 -4.06
CA PHE A 77 10.59 -9.61 -5.14
C PHE A 77 9.45 -10.54 -4.75
N PHE A 78 8.38 -10.55 -5.55
CA PHE A 78 7.22 -11.40 -5.30
C PHE A 78 7.60 -12.87 -5.08
N ASP A 79 8.40 -13.45 -5.98
CA ASP A 79 8.79 -14.88 -5.89
C ASP A 79 9.56 -15.22 -4.61
N GLN A 80 10.39 -14.30 -4.13
CA GLN A 80 11.16 -14.50 -2.91
C GLN A 80 10.24 -14.39 -1.70
N LEU A 81 9.41 -13.35 -1.65
CA LEU A 81 8.55 -13.10 -0.52
C LEU A 81 7.45 -14.15 -0.43
N SER A 82 6.82 -14.54 -1.54
CA SER A 82 5.77 -15.56 -1.56
C SER A 82 6.28 -16.94 -1.13
N GLY A 83 7.55 -17.25 -1.37
CA GLY A 83 8.15 -18.51 -0.90
C GLY A 83 8.17 -18.64 0.63
N ASP A 84 8.20 -17.52 1.34
CA ASP A 84 8.16 -17.50 2.82
C ASP A 84 6.73 -17.69 3.37
N PHE A 85 5.70 -17.54 2.53
CA PHE A 85 4.29 -17.62 2.91
C PHE A 85 3.52 -18.66 2.08
N ASP A 86 3.28 -19.84 2.64
CA ASP A 86 2.39 -20.86 2.06
C ASP A 86 0.91 -20.47 2.30
N ILE A 87 0.48 -19.42 1.60
CA ILE A 87 -0.83 -18.76 1.82
C ILE A 87 -2.02 -19.53 1.24
N GLU A 88 -1.78 -20.65 0.55
CA GLU A 88 -2.86 -21.40 -0.12
C GLU A 88 -3.87 -21.91 0.92
N GLY A 89 -5.15 -21.57 0.72
CA GLY A 89 -6.23 -21.94 1.64
C GLY A 89 -6.28 -21.16 2.96
N TRP A 90 -5.43 -20.14 3.17
CA TRP A 90 -5.49 -19.33 4.39
C TRP A 90 -6.73 -18.43 4.41
N SER A 91 -7.41 -18.41 5.56
CA SER A 91 -8.36 -17.35 5.94
C SER A 91 -7.64 -16.25 6.73
N SER A 92 -8.20 -15.04 6.73
CA SER A 92 -7.68 -13.91 7.50
C SER A 92 -7.53 -14.25 8.98
N GLY A 93 -6.43 -13.79 9.60
CA GLY A 93 -6.14 -14.06 11.01
C GLY A 93 -4.64 -14.08 11.32
N PHE A 94 -4.32 -14.26 12.61
CA PHE A 94 -2.95 -14.42 13.07
C PHE A 94 -2.34 -15.75 12.59
N ARG A 95 -1.08 -15.70 12.17
CA ARG A 95 -0.27 -16.84 11.68
C ARG A 95 1.16 -16.69 12.18
N THR A 96 1.87 -17.81 12.23
CA THR A 96 3.32 -17.83 12.45
C THR A 96 3.99 -18.32 11.17
N THR A 97 4.95 -17.58 10.65
CA THR A 97 5.69 -17.97 9.44
C THR A 97 6.61 -19.15 9.73
N SER A 98 7.14 -19.79 8.67
CA SER A 98 8.17 -20.83 8.79
C SER A 98 9.44 -20.36 9.53
N ARG A 99 9.63 -19.03 9.61
CA ARG A 99 10.74 -18.36 10.29
C ARG A 99 10.43 -17.98 11.74
N GLY A 100 9.21 -18.28 12.23
CA GLY A 100 8.78 -17.99 13.60
C GLY A 100 8.25 -16.56 13.82
N GLU A 101 8.01 -15.80 12.75
CA GLU A 101 7.46 -14.44 12.84
C GLU A 101 5.93 -14.49 12.96
N GLU A 102 5.35 -13.69 13.87
CA GLU A 102 3.90 -13.53 13.94
C GLU A 102 3.44 -12.48 12.92
N ILE A 103 2.44 -12.85 12.13
CA ILE A 103 1.82 -11.97 11.13
C ILE A 103 0.30 -12.02 11.25
N TYR A 104 -0.37 -10.98 10.76
CA TYR A 104 -1.80 -11.01 10.51
C TYR A 104 -2.05 -11.05 9.00
N TYR A 105 -2.55 -12.18 8.51
CA TYR A 105 -2.90 -12.33 7.10
C TYR A 105 -4.29 -11.75 6.83
N ILE A 106 -4.43 -11.05 5.70
CA ILE A 106 -5.69 -10.49 5.23
C ILE A 106 -5.95 -11.02 3.82
N ALA A 107 -6.90 -11.94 3.67
CA ALA A 107 -7.22 -12.56 2.38
C ALA A 107 -7.89 -11.59 1.39
N ASP A 108 -8.76 -10.72 1.91
CA ASP A 108 -9.46 -9.70 1.13
C ASP A 108 -9.26 -8.32 1.79
N PRO A 109 -8.18 -7.60 1.44
CA PRO A 109 -7.88 -6.31 2.05
C PRO A 109 -8.92 -5.23 1.74
N ALA A 110 -9.71 -5.37 0.67
CA ALA A 110 -10.76 -4.42 0.33
C ALA A 110 -11.97 -4.54 1.28
N VAL A 111 -12.25 -5.74 1.77
CA VAL A 111 -13.43 -6.03 2.63
C VAL A 111 -13.07 -6.19 4.11
N ALA A 112 -11.84 -6.58 4.44
CA ALA A 112 -11.49 -7.06 5.78
C ALA A 112 -11.18 -5.96 6.82
N LEU A 113 -10.83 -4.73 6.41
CA LEU A 113 -10.39 -3.70 7.36
C LEU A 113 -11.46 -3.34 8.42
N TRP A 114 -12.74 -3.54 8.10
CA TRP A 114 -13.87 -3.21 8.98
C TRP A 114 -14.43 -4.39 9.79
N ARG A 115 -13.91 -5.63 9.61
CA ARG A 115 -14.44 -6.83 10.28
C ARG A 115 -13.66 -7.26 11.53
N ALA A 116 -12.49 -6.69 11.80
CA ALA A 116 -11.67 -7.06 12.96
C ALA A 116 -12.22 -6.59 14.32
N GLY A 117 -13.42 -5.98 14.36
CA GLY A 117 -14.03 -5.42 15.58
C GLY A 117 -15.15 -6.23 16.23
N SER A 118 -15.52 -7.41 15.73
CA SER A 118 -16.69 -8.15 16.25
C SER A 118 -16.45 -9.66 16.38
N GLY A 119 -15.45 -10.03 17.18
CA GLY A 119 -15.18 -11.42 17.56
C GLY A 119 -14.88 -11.52 19.05
N GLY A 120 -15.88 -11.25 19.89
CA GLY A 120 -15.82 -11.63 21.30
C GLY A 120 -15.59 -13.13 21.44
N ALA A 121 -14.68 -13.49 22.35
CA ALA A 121 -14.38 -14.84 22.81
C ALA A 121 -15.65 -15.58 23.33
N PRO A 122 -15.65 -16.94 23.37
CA PRO A 122 -16.83 -17.78 23.60
C PRO A 122 -17.59 -17.51 24.90
#